data_AF-A0AAJ5B3E0-F1
#
_entry.id   AF-A0AAJ5B3E0-F1
#
_cell.length_a   1.000
_cell.length_b   1.000
_cell.length_c   1.000
_cell.angle_alpha   90.00
_cell.angle_beta   90.00
_cell.angle_gamma   90.00
#
_symmetry.space_group_name_H-M   'P 1'
#
loop_
_entity.id
_entity.type
_entity.pdbx_description
1 polymer ?
#
loop_
_entity_poly.entity_id
_entity_poly.type
_entity_poly.pdbx_seq_one_letter_code
_entity_poly.pdbx_strand_id
1 'polypeptide(L)'
;MSNVVEFSKDRGTNIEVTKFVQLIGESTVDIGNDKVILTPSKTLKDLYVGEYKILLKLRALKALARKESAQALYTFIEALPPNPIPVSIERFRKRLSLTSRPALQNSTVRKALKQLEDIGYLEYQELKEGNKIAFQIIKRNPSLK
;
A
#
# COMPACT_ATOMS: atom_id res chain seq x y z
N MET A 1 -4.21 -50.03 -2.17
CA MET A 1 -5.50 -49.29 -2.09
C MET A 1 -5.25 -47.89 -2.61
N SER A 2 -5.73 -47.56 -3.81
CA SER A 2 -5.51 -46.25 -4.45
C SER A 2 -6.67 -45.31 -4.12
N ASN A 3 -6.38 -44.18 -3.47
CA ASN A 3 -7.37 -43.12 -3.25
C ASN A 3 -7.52 -42.30 -4.53
N VAL A 4 -8.64 -42.46 -5.22
CA VAL A 4 -9.04 -41.60 -6.33
C VAL A 4 -9.75 -40.39 -5.74
N VAL A 5 -9.19 -39.20 -5.94
CA VAL A 5 -9.84 -37.93 -5.58
C VAL A 5 -10.58 -37.44 -6.82
N GLU A 6 -11.91 -37.52 -6.80
CA GLU A 6 -12.77 -36.94 -7.82
C GLU A 6 -13.17 -35.51 -7.44
N PHE A 7 -12.95 -34.58 -8.37
CA PHE A 7 -13.44 -33.21 -8.24
C PHE A 7 -14.74 -33.08 -9.03
N SER A 8 -15.85 -32.83 -8.33
CA SER A 8 -17.10 -32.42 -8.97
C SER A 8 -17.20 -30.89 -8.99
N LYS A 9 -17.66 -30.35 -10.12
CA LYS A 9 -17.95 -28.91 -10.26
C LYS A 9 -19.22 -28.62 -9.47
N ASP A 10 -19.10 -27.76 -8.47
CA ASP A 10 -20.23 -27.34 -7.62
C ASP A 10 -21.37 -26.85 -8.53
N ARG A 11 -22.56 -27.44 -8.40
CA ARG A 11 -23.74 -27.09 -9.21
C ARG A 11 -24.29 -25.75 -8.75
N GLY A 12 -23.62 -24.68 -9.18
CA GLY A 12 -24.19 -23.39 -9.55
C GLY A 12 -25.27 -22.81 -8.64
N THR A 13 -24.98 -22.63 -7.36
CA THR A 13 -25.47 -21.43 -6.66
C THR A 13 -24.29 -20.48 -6.57
N ASN A 14 -24.47 -19.23 -7.02
CA ASN A 14 -23.47 -18.18 -6.85
C ASN A 14 -23.38 -17.87 -5.35
N ILE A 15 -22.57 -18.63 -4.61
CA ILE A 15 -22.31 -18.36 -3.21
C ILE A 15 -21.37 -17.15 -3.18
N GLU A 16 -21.91 -15.97 -2.87
CA GLU A 16 -21.09 -14.81 -2.53
C GLU A 16 -20.42 -15.05 -1.17
N VAL A 17 -19.22 -15.62 -1.20
CA VAL A 17 -18.41 -15.82 0.01
C VAL A 17 -17.77 -14.48 0.39
N THR A 18 -18.43 -13.71 1.25
CA THR A 18 -17.82 -12.51 1.86
C THR A 18 -16.95 -12.92 3.05
N LYS A 19 -15.62 -12.86 2.90
CA LYS A 19 -14.69 -13.04 4.01
C LYS A 19 -14.35 -11.69 4.64
N PHE A 20 -14.85 -11.45 5.84
CA PHE A 20 -14.39 -10.35 6.68
C PHE A 20 -13.08 -10.75 7.36
N VAL A 21 -12.04 -9.93 7.18
CA VAL A 21 -10.74 -10.17 7.80
C VAL A 21 -10.36 -8.96 8.62
N GLN A 22 -9.89 -9.20 9.84
CA GLN A 22 -9.43 -8.17 10.77
C GLN A 22 -7.90 -8.16 10.80
N LEU A 23 -7.31 -6.97 10.99
CA LEU A 23 -5.85 -6.83 11.09
C LEU A 23 -5.31 -7.43 12.39
N ILE A 24 -6.01 -7.17 13.49
CA ILE A 24 -5.72 -7.69 14.84
C ILE A 24 -6.69 -8.84 15.10
N GLY A 25 -6.17 -9.96 15.60
CA GLY A 25 -6.98 -11.10 16.04
C GLY A 25 -7.32 -10.99 17.52
N GLU A 26 -6.32 -10.72 18.36
CA GLU A 26 -6.47 -10.67 19.81
C GLU A 26 -5.69 -9.47 20.39
N SER A 27 -6.19 -8.90 21.48
CA SER A 27 -5.52 -7.85 22.23
C SER A 27 -5.58 -8.17 23.73
N THR A 28 -4.44 -8.14 24.40
CA THR A 28 -4.33 -8.41 25.84
C THR A 28 -3.72 -7.20 26.52
N VAL A 29 -4.32 -6.75 27.63
CA VAL A 29 -3.79 -5.66 28.45
C VAL A 29 -3.15 -6.27 29.68
N ASP A 30 -1.84 -6.16 29.80
CA ASP A 30 -1.08 -6.52 30.98
C ASP A 30 -0.91 -5.26 31.85
N ILE A 31 -1.81 -5.10 32.82
CA ILE A 31 -1.86 -3.95 33.73
C ILE A 31 -0.62 -3.92 34.64
N GLY A 32 -0.07 -5.08 35.02
CA GLY A 32 1.08 -5.15 35.92
C GLY A 32 2.37 -4.63 35.28
N ASN A 33 2.51 -4.78 33.97
CA ASN A 33 3.66 -4.31 33.21
C ASN A 33 3.38 -3.06 32.35
N ASP A 34 2.18 -2.47 32.46
CA ASP A 34 1.72 -1.35 31.63
C ASP A 34 1.91 -1.59 30.12
N LYS A 35 1.48 -2.76 29.65
CA LYS A 35 1.65 -3.20 28.25
C LYS A 35 0.34 -3.58 27.61
N VAL A 36 0.19 -3.19 26.35
CA VAL A 36 -0.86 -3.70 25.45
C VAL A 36 -0.20 -4.61 24.43
N ILE A 37 -0.56 -5.89 24.47
CA ILE A 37 -0.08 -6.93 23.55
C ILE A 37 -1.14 -7.08 22.46
N LEU A 38 -0.75 -6.81 21.21
CA LEU A 38 -1.60 -6.97 20.04
C LEU A 38 -1.12 -8.14 19.20
N THR A 39 -1.96 -9.15 19.03
CA THR A 39 -1.66 -10.34 18.22
C THR A 39 -2.33 -10.18 16.85
N PRO A 40 -1.57 -10.22 15.74
CA PRO A 40 -2.15 -10.11 14.40
C PRO A 40 -3.03 -11.32 14.08
N SER A 41 -4.03 -11.12 13.22
CA SER A 41 -4.92 -12.20 12.82
C SER A 41 -4.18 -13.30 12.07
N LYS A 42 -4.33 -14.56 12.52
CA LYS A 42 -3.73 -15.74 11.88
C LYS A 42 -4.21 -15.93 10.44
N THR A 43 -5.40 -15.44 10.10
CA THR A 43 -5.96 -15.49 8.74
C THR A 43 -5.13 -14.68 7.74
N LEU A 44 -4.39 -13.67 8.20
CA LEU A 44 -3.51 -12.83 7.37
C LEU A 44 -2.05 -13.31 7.40
N LYS A 45 -1.74 -14.42 8.06
CA LYS A 45 -0.37 -14.90 8.27
C LYS A 45 0.42 -15.00 6.96
N ASP A 46 -0.19 -15.54 5.91
CA ASP A 46 0.49 -15.73 4.62
C ASP A 46 0.88 -14.40 3.96
N LEU A 47 0.07 -13.34 4.15
CA LEU A 47 0.38 -12.00 3.66
C LEU A 47 1.58 -11.39 4.40
N TYR A 48 1.67 -11.61 5.71
CA TYR A 48 2.78 -11.10 6.52
C TYR A 48 4.10 -11.83 6.24
N VAL A 49 4.04 -13.13 5.93
CA VAL A 49 5.24 -13.96 5.64
C VAL A 49 5.77 -13.71 4.22
N GLY A 50 4.93 -13.35 3.25
CA GLY A 50 5.37 -13.08 1.88
C GLY A 50 6.16 -11.77 1.70
N GLU A 51 5.98 -10.79 2.60
CA GLU A 51 6.49 -9.41 2.43
C GLU A 51 7.63 -9.02 3.39
N TYR A 52 8.65 -9.87 3.56
CA TYR A 52 9.86 -9.53 4.34
C TYR A 52 10.65 -8.30 3.81
N LYS A 53 10.25 -7.69 2.68
CA LYS A 53 10.81 -6.43 2.15
C LYS A 53 10.42 -5.19 2.96
N ILE A 54 9.54 -5.28 3.98
CA ILE A 54 9.06 -4.13 4.76
C ILE A 54 10.11 -3.61 5.77
N LEU A 55 11.03 -4.46 6.24
CA LEU A 55 12.00 -4.10 7.29
C LEU A 55 13.03 -3.04 6.86
N LEU A 56 13.28 -2.91 5.55
CA LEU A 56 14.27 -1.94 5.02
C LEU A 56 13.75 -0.50 4.93
N LYS A 57 12.48 -0.24 5.31
CA LYS A 57 11.76 1.02 4.96
C LYS A 57 11.57 2.02 6.10
N LEU A 58 12.14 1.74 7.28
CA LEU A 58 11.97 2.58 8.47
C LEU A 58 12.50 4.01 8.29
N ARG A 59 13.56 4.21 7.50
CA ARG A 59 14.14 5.56 7.30
C ARG A 59 13.20 6.51 6.56
N ALA A 60 12.61 6.05 5.46
CA ALA A 60 11.69 6.87 4.68
C ALA A 60 10.39 7.15 5.42
N LEU A 61 9.85 6.15 6.12
CA LEU A 61 8.66 6.36 6.95
C LEU A 61 8.93 7.34 8.10
N LYS A 62 10.11 7.29 8.74
CA LYS A 62 10.53 8.28 9.74
C LYS A 62 10.65 9.68 9.16
N ALA A 63 11.27 9.84 7.99
CA ALA A 63 11.39 11.13 7.32
C ALA A 63 10.02 11.72 6.88
N LEU A 64 9.04 10.84 6.68
CA LEU A 64 7.66 11.19 6.33
C LEU A 64 6.72 11.20 7.54
N ALA A 65 7.22 11.35 8.76
CA ALA A 65 6.38 11.36 9.96
C ALA A 65 5.23 12.39 9.83
N ARG A 66 3.99 11.94 10.11
CA ARG A 66 2.74 12.72 10.00
C ARG A 66 2.36 13.14 8.57
N LYS A 67 3.03 12.62 7.54
CA LYS A 67 2.72 12.84 6.12
C LYS A 67 2.06 11.59 5.52
N GLU A 68 0.88 11.23 6.04
CA GLU A 68 0.18 9.97 5.70
C GLU A 68 0.00 9.74 4.20
N SER A 69 -0.37 10.78 3.44
CA SER A 69 -0.52 10.66 1.99
C SER A 69 0.81 10.33 1.30
N ALA A 70 1.92 10.92 1.74
CA ALA A 70 3.24 10.61 1.19
C ALA A 70 3.69 9.20 1.61
N GLN A 71 3.41 8.77 2.84
CA GLN A 71 3.69 7.40 3.28
C GLN A 71 2.91 6.35 2.46
N ALA A 72 1.63 6.61 2.20
CA ALA A 72 0.80 5.73 1.37
C ALA A 72 1.32 5.65 -0.09
N LEU A 73 1.70 6.79 -0.67
CA LEU A 73 2.30 6.83 -2.00
C LEU A 73 3.68 6.19 -2.04
N TYR A 74 4.51 6.35 -1.01
CA TYR A 74 5.80 5.69 -0.88
C TYR A 74 5.66 4.17 -0.98
N THR A 75 4.79 3.58 -0.14
CA THR A 75 4.56 2.13 -0.13
C THR A 75 4.05 1.62 -1.47
N PHE A 76 3.16 2.40 -2.12
CA PHE A 76 2.64 2.05 -3.43
C PHE A 76 3.70 2.09 -4.53
N ILE A 77 4.49 3.17 -4.60
CA ILE A 77 5.56 3.35 -5.59
C ILE A 77 6.65 2.30 -5.41
N GLU A 78 6.95 1.93 -4.17
CA GLU A 78 7.94 0.89 -3.86
C GLU A 78 7.46 -0.52 -4.26
N ALA A 79 6.14 -0.74 -4.28
CA ALA A 79 5.56 -1.99 -4.79
C ALA A 79 5.53 -2.07 -6.33
N LEU A 80 5.84 -0.98 -7.04
CA LEU A 80 5.91 -0.97 -8.51
C LEU A 80 7.21 -1.61 -9.03
N PRO A 81 7.21 -2.21 -10.23
CA PRO A 81 8.43 -2.72 -10.87
C PRO A 81 9.45 -1.61 -11.09
N PRO A 82 10.78 -1.89 -11.19
CA PRO A 82 11.87 -0.91 -11.24
C PRO A 82 11.70 0.25 -12.23
N ASN A 83 11.08 0.00 -13.38
CA ASN A 83 10.74 1.02 -14.36
C ASN A 83 9.25 0.93 -14.71
N PRO A 84 8.37 1.60 -13.95
CA PRO A 84 6.94 1.54 -14.20
C PRO A 84 6.55 2.47 -15.35
N ILE A 85 5.51 2.09 -16.07
CA ILE A 85 4.77 2.95 -17.01
C ILE A 85 4.26 4.19 -16.24
N PRO A 86 4.12 5.37 -16.90
CA PRO A 86 3.56 6.55 -16.26
C PRO A 86 2.30 6.26 -15.45
N VAL A 87 2.30 6.69 -14.20
CA VAL A 87 1.19 6.44 -13.28
C VAL A 87 0.20 7.59 -13.39
N SER A 88 -1.04 7.30 -13.79
CA SER A 88 -2.08 8.32 -13.90
C SER A 88 -2.43 8.94 -12.54
N ILE A 89 -2.84 10.21 -12.56
CA ILE A 89 -3.28 10.90 -11.34
C ILE A 89 -4.49 10.19 -10.71
N GLU A 90 -5.37 9.60 -11.53
CA GLU A 90 -6.52 8.81 -11.08
C GLU A 90 -6.09 7.58 -10.28
N ARG A 91 -5.01 6.90 -10.69
CA ARG A 91 -4.47 5.73 -9.98
C ARG A 91 -3.93 6.13 -8.61
N PHE A 92 -3.25 7.27 -8.51
CA PHE A 92 -2.81 7.80 -7.22
C PHE A 92 -3.98 8.21 -6.33
N ARG A 93 -5.00 8.88 -6.88
CA ARG A 93 -6.23 9.22 -6.14
C ARG A 93 -6.92 7.99 -5.58
N LYS A 94 -7.10 6.95 -6.41
CA LYS A 94 -7.69 5.67 -6.00
C LYS A 94 -6.85 5.00 -4.91
N ARG A 95 -5.52 5.12 -4.95
CA ARG A 95 -4.65 4.55 -3.92
C ARG A 95 -4.79 5.26 -2.57
N LEU A 96 -4.99 6.58 -2.58
CA LEU A 96 -5.18 7.39 -1.38
C LEU A 96 -6.60 7.31 -0.81
N SER A 97 -7.56 6.76 -1.56
CA SER A 97 -8.97 6.62 -1.15
C SER A 97 -9.57 7.89 -0.53
N LEU A 98 -9.22 9.06 -1.08
CA LEU A 98 -9.68 10.35 -0.56
C LEU A 98 -11.17 10.55 -0.91
N THR A 99 -11.93 11.12 0.03
CA THR A 99 -13.36 11.45 -0.15
C THR A 99 -13.60 12.87 -0.67
N SER A 100 -12.55 13.69 -0.78
CA SER A 100 -12.64 15.09 -1.16
C SER A 100 -12.89 15.31 -2.66
N ARG A 101 -13.10 16.55 -3.09
CA ARG A 101 -13.30 16.87 -4.52
C ARG A 101 -12.04 16.56 -5.36
N PRO A 102 -12.17 16.14 -6.63
CA PRO A 102 -11.04 15.80 -7.50
C PRO A 102 -9.89 16.81 -7.53
N ALA A 103 -10.21 18.11 -7.56
CA ALA A 103 -9.20 19.17 -7.57
C ALA A 103 -8.32 19.17 -6.30
N LEU A 104 -8.94 18.98 -5.13
CA LEU A 104 -8.21 18.90 -3.86
C LEU A 104 -7.39 17.61 -3.78
N GLN A 105 -7.94 16.49 -4.26
CA GLN A 105 -7.20 15.23 -4.34
C GLN A 105 -5.95 15.34 -5.21
N ASN A 106 -6.06 16.00 -6.37
CA ASN A 106 -4.93 16.26 -7.26
C ASN A 106 -3.84 17.09 -6.55
N SER A 107 -4.25 18.13 -5.80
CA SER A 107 -3.33 18.92 -4.98
C SER A 107 -2.64 18.07 -3.91
N THR A 108 -3.37 17.19 -3.23
CA THR A 108 -2.81 16.28 -2.23
C THR A 108 -1.82 15.30 -2.86
N VAL A 109 -2.13 14.75 -4.04
CA VAL A 109 -1.21 13.86 -4.77
C VAL A 109 0.08 14.59 -5.12
N ARG A 110 0.00 15.79 -5.72
CA ARG A 110 1.20 16.58 -6.06
C ARG A 110 2.02 16.93 -4.83
N LYS A 111 1.37 17.36 -3.74
CA LYS A 111 2.04 17.65 -2.47
C LYS A 111 2.76 16.42 -1.91
N ALA A 112 2.11 15.26 -1.96
CA ALA A 112 2.69 14.01 -1.48
C ALA A 112 3.88 13.56 -2.33
N LEU A 113 3.79 13.65 -3.67
CA LEU A 113 4.92 13.38 -4.56
C LEU A 113 6.08 14.35 -4.34
N LYS A 114 5.78 15.64 -4.15
CA LYS A 114 6.81 16.64 -3.83
C LYS A 114 7.51 16.32 -2.50
N GLN A 115 6.77 15.92 -1.48
CA GLN A 115 7.36 15.49 -0.20
C GLN A 115 8.28 14.28 -0.33
N LEU A 116 8.03 13.39 -1.30
CA LEU A 116 8.90 12.25 -1.60
C LEU A 116 10.17 12.67 -2.35
N GLU A 117 10.08 13.68 -3.20
CA GLU A 117 11.23 14.31 -3.85
C GLU A 117 12.08 15.10 -2.84
N ASP A 118 11.45 15.85 -1.93
CA ASP A 118 12.12 16.68 -0.92
C ASP A 118 12.98 15.86 0.05
N ILE A 119 12.54 14.63 0.39
CA ILE A 119 13.34 13.70 1.20
C ILE A 119 14.42 12.97 0.39
N GLY A 120 14.52 13.22 -0.92
CA GLY A 120 15.47 12.57 -1.82
C GLY A 120 15.14 11.11 -2.16
N TYR A 121 13.88 10.68 -1.96
CA TYR A 121 13.45 9.32 -2.29
C TYR A 121 13.08 9.19 -3.78
N LEU A 122 12.39 10.17 -4.35
CA LEU A 122 11.76 10.06 -5.66
C LEU A 122 12.23 11.16 -6.61
N GLU A 123 12.56 10.76 -7.83
CA GLU A 123 12.70 11.67 -8.97
C GLU A 123 11.58 11.33 -9.97
N TYR A 124 10.78 12.33 -10.35
CA TYR A 124 9.61 12.13 -11.20
C TYR A 124 9.38 13.30 -12.14
N GLN A 125 8.61 13.06 -13.20
CA GLN A 125 8.17 14.08 -14.15
C GLN A 125 6.64 14.04 -14.29
N GLU A 126 6.00 15.21 -14.22
CA GLU A 126 4.57 15.35 -14.55
C GLU A 126 4.41 15.45 -16.07
N LEU A 127 3.68 14.50 -16.65
CA LEU A 127 3.34 14.44 -18.06
C LEU A 127 1.88 14.87 -18.23
N LYS A 128 1.66 15.77 -19.20
CA LYS A 128 0.33 16.27 -19.54
C LYS A 128 0.02 15.94 -20.99
N GLU A 129 -0.87 14.98 -21.20
CA GLU A 129 -1.40 14.63 -22.52
C GLU A 129 -2.84 15.14 -22.62
N GLY A 130 -2.99 16.34 -23.17
CA GLY A 130 -4.27 17.05 -23.23
C GLY A 130 -4.86 17.29 -21.84
N ASN A 131 -5.99 16.63 -21.53
CA ASN A 131 -6.67 16.70 -20.23
C ASN A 131 -6.22 15.61 -19.25
N LYS A 132 -5.38 14.66 -19.66
CA LYS A 132 -4.90 13.58 -18.80
C LYS A 132 -3.55 13.96 -18.19
N ILE A 133 -3.41 13.64 -16.91
CA ILE A 133 -2.21 13.91 -16.12
C ILE A 133 -1.66 12.58 -15.63
N ALA A 134 -0.39 12.34 -15.91
CA ALA A 134 0.35 11.17 -15.45
C ALA A 134 1.71 11.58 -14.89
N PHE A 135 2.33 10.71 -14.11
CA PHE A 135 3.65 10.94 -13.54
C PHE A 135 4.58 9.81 -13.95
N GLN A 136 5.66 10.14 -14.66
CA GLN A 136 6.75 9.21 -14.94
C GLN A 136 7.67 9.16 -13.73
N ILE A 137 7.91 7.97 -13.21
CA ILE A 137 8.90 7.74 -12.14
C ILE A 137 10.24 7.52 -12.83
N ILE A 138 11.19 8.42 -12.62
CA ILE A 138 12.52 8.38 -13.23
C ILE A 138 13.44 7.52 -12.36
N LYS A 139 13.46 7.79 -11.05
CA LYS A 139 14.36 7.11 -10.12
C LYS A 139 13.74 6.99 -8.73
N ARG A 140 14.11 5.90 -8.04
CA ARG A 140 13.84 5.67 -6.62
C ARG A 140 15.16 5.49 -5.88
N ASN A 141 15.25 6.08 -4.69
CA ASN A 141 16.39 5.95 -3.81
C ASN A 141 15.97 5.32 -2.48
N PRO A 142 15.97 3.99 -2.37
CA PRO A 142 15.45 3.28 -1.19
C PRO A 142 16.30 3.47 0.06
N SER A 143 17.59 3.82 -0.08
CA SER A 143 18.48 3.95 1.08
C SER A 143 18.29 5.26 1.85
N LEU A 144 17.73 6.29 1.20
CA LEU A 144 17.79 7.70 1.58
C LEU A 144 19.23 8.14 1.91
N LYS A 145 19.70 9.25 1.33
CA LYS A 145 21.01 9.77 1.73
C LYS A 145 20.95 10.30 3.16
#